data_AF-A0AAE3H7E6-F1
#
_entry.id   AF-A0AAE3H7E6-F1
#
_cell.length_a   1.000
_cell.length_b   1.000
_cell.length_c   1.000
_cell.angle_alpha   90.00
_cell.angle_beta   90.00
_cell.angle_gamma   90.00
#
_symmetry.space_group_name_H-M   'P 1'
#
loop_
_entity.id
_entity.type
_entity.pdbx_description
1 polymer ?
#
loop_
_entity_poly.entity_id
_entity_poly.type
_entity_poly.pdbx_seq_one_letter_code
_entity_poly.pdbx_strand_id
1 'polypeptide(L)' 'MKNTKETKETAVNTASDLPFKKGNYTIMLIGIALIVIGFIIMTLDKEEFGFGFFGITLGPIVAFVGFMIEFYALLKK' A
#
# COMPACT_ATOMS: atom_id res chain seq x y z
N MET A 1 -42.18 -37.36 -16.93
CA MET A 1 -41.87 -36.30 -15.94
C MET A 1 -40.36 -36.18 -15.86
N LYS A 2 -39.80 -35.05 -16.36
CA LYS A 2 -38.35 -34.80 -16.39
C LYS A 2 -37.90 -34.34 -15.00
N ASN A 3 -37.18 -35.18 -14.28
CA ASN A 3 -36.53 -34.83 -13.02
C ASN A 3 -35.15 -34.23 -13.30
N THR A 4 -35.12 -32.97 -13.71
CA THR A 4 -33.91 -32.16 -13.65
C THR A 4 -33.87 -31.56 -12.26
N LYS A 5 -33.22 -32.25 -11.33
CA LYS A 5 -32.77 -31.61 -10.09
C LYS A 5 -31.65 -30.67 -10.50
N GLU A 6 -31.98 -29.39 -10.55
CA GLU A 6 -31.02 -28.31 -10.64
C GLU A 6 -30.01 -28.49 -9.50
N THR A 7 -28.81 -28.94 -9.85
CA THR A 7 -27.63 -28.70 -9.04
C THR A 7 -27.52 -27.19 -8.94
N LYS A 8 -28.06 -26.62 -7.85
CA LYS A 8 -27.69 -25.30 -7.41
C LYS A 8 -26.18 -25.37 -7.21
N GLU A 9 -25.44 -24.86 -8.18
CA GLU A 9 -24.11 -24.34 -7.94
C GLU A 9 -24.25 -23.43 -6.73
N THR A 10 -23.82 -23.95 -5.58
CA THR A 10 -23.41 -23.11 -4.48
C THR A 10 -22.28 -22.29 -5.06
N ALA A 11 -22.62 -21.12 -5.62
CA ALA A 11 -21.66 -20.10 -5.92
C ALA A 11 -20.87 -19.92 -4.63
N VAL A 12 -19.66 -20.48 -4.62
CA VAL A 12 -18.73 -20.35 -3.52
C VAL A 12 -18.48 -18.85 -3.49
N ASN A 13 -19.22 -18.16 -2.64
CA ASN A 13 -18.88 -16.83 -2.20
C ASN A 13 -17.65 -17.05 -1.32
N THR A 14 -16.51 -17.31 -1.97
CA THR A 14 -15.19 -16.93 -1.46
C THR A 14 -15.22 -15.41 -1.44
N ALA A 15 -16.01 -14.87 -0.50
CA ALA A 15 -15.84 -13.53 0.00
C ALA A 15 -14.40 -13.53 0.46
N SER A 16 -13.58 -12.97 -0.42
CA SER A 16 -12.15 -13.19 -0.44
C SER A 16 -11.66 -12.78 0.94
N ASP A 17 -11.07 -13.73 1.66
CA ASP A 17 -10.51 -13.51 3.00
C ASP A 17 -9.19 -12.74 2.85
N LEU A 18 -9.28 -11.63 2.11
CA LEU A 18 -8.19 -10.72 1.87
C LEU A 18 -7.78 -10.24 3.27
N PRO A 19 -6.49 -10.31 3.60
CA PRO A 19 -5.99 -9.90 4.91
C PRO A 19 -6.34 -8.43 5.24
N PHE A 20 -6.77 -7.66 4.23
CA PHE A 20 -7.12 -6.25 4.31
C PHE A 20 -8.52 -5.98 3.74
N LYS A 21 -9.31 -5.16 4.45
CA LYS A 21 -10.55 -4.59 3.92
C LYS A 21 -10.22 -3.60 2.80
N LYS A 22 -11.08 -3.52 1.78
CA LYS A 22 -10.86 -2.66 0.58
C LYS A 22 -10.43 -1.22 0.91
N GLY A 23 -10.94 -0.63 2.00
CA GLY A 23 -10.59 0.73 2.41
C GLY A 23 -9.15 0.89 2.91
N ASN A 24 -8.56 -0.14 3.53
CA ASN A 24 -7.18 -0.08 4.02
C ASN A 24 -6.16 -0.22 2.89
N TYR A 25 -6.54 -0.92 1.81
CA TYR A 25 -5.70 -1.07 0.64
C TYR A 25 -5.39 0.27 -0.04
N THR A 26 -6.35 1.20 -0.07
CA THR A 26 -6.11 2.56 -0.59
C THR A 26 -5.10 3.32 0.27
N ILE A 27 -5.15 3.18 1.60
CA ILE A 27 -4.22 3.86 2.51
C ILE A 27 -2.81 3.28 2.38
N MET A 28 -2.67 1.95 2.21
CA MET A 28 -1.38 1.33 1.84
C MET A 28 -0.86 1.85 0.50
N LEU A 29 -1.71 1.98 -0.51
CA LEU A 29 -1.20 2.47 -1.81
C LEU A 29 -0.66 3.90 -1.71
N ILE A 30 -1.28 4.72 -0.85
CA ILE A 30 -0.81 6.07 -0.54
C ILE A 30 0.51 6.04 0.25
N GLY A 31 0.65 5.19 1.26
CA GLY A 31 1.88 5.08 2.04
C GLY A 31 3.07 4.63 1.19
N ILE A 32 2.87 3.62 0.33
CA ILE A 32 3.86 3.19 -0.67
C ILE A 32 4.23 4.36 -1.61
N ALA A 33 3.25 5.11 -2.11
CA ALA A 33 3.51 6.26 -2.98
C ALA A 33 4.36 7.32 -2.25
N LEU A 34 4.10 7.58 -0.97
CA LEU A 34 4.90 8.51 -0.16
C LEU A 34 6.34 8.01 0.06
N ILE A 35 6.52 6.71 0.28
CA ILE A 35 7.86 6.11 0.37
C ILE A 35 8.63 6.34 -0.93
N VAL A 36 8.01 6.04 -2.07
CA VAL A 36 8.60 6.25 -3.40
C VAL A 36 8.93 7.72 -3.62
N ILE A 37 8.03 8.64 -3.25
CA ILE A 37 8.28 10.09 -3.34
C ILE A 37 9.48 10.48 -2.46
N GLY A 38 9.61 9.95 -1.24
CA GLY A 38 10.77 10.19 -0.38
C GLY A 38 12.08 9.78 -1.02
N PHE A 39 12.12 8.62 -1.69
CA PHE A 39 13.30 8.20 -2.46
C PHE A 39 13.54 9.08 -3.69
N ILE A 40 12.50 9.49 -4.42
CA ILE A 40 12.65 10.41 -5.56
C ILE A 40 13.24 11.74 -5.09
N ILE A 41 12.80 12.28 -3.94
CA ILE A 41 13.36 13.51 -3.37
C ILE A 41 14.87 13.36 -3.11
N MET A 42 15.34 12.19 -2.66
CA MET A 42 16.79 11.95 -2.50
C MET A 42 17.53 12.00 -3.84
N THR A 43 16.92 11.47 -4.91
CA THR A 43 17.52 11.47 -6.25
C THR A 43 17.53 12.84 -6.93
N LEU A 44 16.66 13.76 -6.49
CA LEU A 44 16.59 15.13 -6.99
C LEU A 44 17.65 16.04 -6.36
N ASP A 45 18.34 15.57 -5.31
CA ASP A 45 19.42 16.32 -4.70
C ASP A 45 20.59 16.48 -5.68
N LYS A 46 21.14 17.70 -5.75
CA LYS A 46 22.20 18.08 -6.70
C LYS A 46 23.60 17.95 -6.09
N GLU A 47 23.68 17.78 -4.78
CA GLU A 47 24.93 17.53 -4.09
C GLU A 47 25.50 16.16 -4.45
N GLU A 48 26.83 16.05 -4.42
CA GLU A 48 27.52 14.81 -4.74
C GLU A 48 27.05 13.69 -3.78
N PHE A 49 26.72 12.52 -4.34
CA PHE A 49 26.13 11.39 -3.62
C PHE A 49 24.77 11.67 -2.93
N GLY A 50 24.12 12.79 -3.22
CA GLY A 50 22.87 13.17 -2.55
C GLY A 50 23.08 13.54 -1.09
N PHE A 51 24.27 14.03 -0.72
CA PHE A 51 24.56 14.48 0.65
C PHE A 51 24.00 15.87 1.00
N GLY A 52 23.13 16.42 0.15
CA GLY A 52 22.44 17.66 0.45
C GLY A 52 21.32 17.47 1.45
N PHE A 53 20.66 18.58 1.75
CA PHE A 53 19.53 18.59 2.69
C PHE A 53 18.37 17.71 2.21
N PHE A 54 18.13 17.66 0.89
CA PHE A 54 17.03 16.88 0.34
C PHE A 54 17.28 15.38 0.42
N GLY A 55 18.52 14.93 0.25
CA GLY A 55 18.90 13.52 0.33
C GLY A 55 19.10 13.00 1.75
N ILE A 56 19.73 13.75 2.65
CA ILE A 56 20.00 13.27 4.02
C ILE A 56 18.82 13.54 4.96
N THR A 57 18.09 14.64 4.77
CA THR A 57 17.06 15.07 5.74
C THR A 57 15.66 14.89 5.18
N LEU A 58 15.32 15.57 4.08
CA LEU A 58 13.93 15.62 3.63
C LEU A 58 13.45 14.26 3.10
N GLY A 59 14.21 13.63 2.20
CA GLY A 59 13.88 12.33 1.62
C GLY A 59 13.65 11.25 2.68
N PRO A 60 14.59 11.06 3.64
CA PRO A 60 14.41 10.07 4.71
C PRO A 60 13.23 10.36 5.61
N ILE A 61 12.96 11.63 5.94
CA ILE A 61 11.77 12.02 6.73
C ILE A 61 10.48 11.69 5.98
N VAL A 62 10.39 12.01 4.69
CA VAL A 62 9.20 11.72 3.87
C VAL A 62 8.99 10.21 3.75
N ALA A 63 10.06 9.46 3.48
CA ALA A 63 9.99 8.00 3.43
C ALA A 63 9.55 7.41 4.79
N PHE A 64 10.08 7.93 5.89
CA PHE A 64 9.70 7.51 7.25
C PHE A 64 8.22 7.77 7.54
N VAL A 65 7.68 8.93 7.16
CA VAL A 65 6.25 9.22 7.29
C VAL A 65 5.41 8.26 6.44
N GLY A 66 5.86 7.95 5.23
CA GLY A 66 5.21 6.92 4.39
C GLY A 66 5.17 5.56 5.07
N PHE A 67 6.27 5.14 5.72
CA PHE A 67 6.31 3.92 6.53
C PHE A 67 5.38 3.96 7.75
N MET A 68 5.23 5.11 8.40
CA MET A 68 4.26 5.25 9.51
C MET A 68 2.81 5.09 9.03
N ILE A 69 2.51 5.58 7.83
CA ILE A 69 1.19 5.42 7.19
C ILE A 69 0.93 3.95 6.84
N GLU A 70 1.93 3.23 6.30
CA GLU A 70 1.84 1.78 6.11
C GLU A 70 1.56 1.06 7.42
N PHE A 71 2.32 1.37 8.46
CA PHE A 71 2.14 0.79 9.79
C PHE A 71 0.71 1.02 10.31
N TYR A 72 0.19 2.24 10.17
CA TYR A 72 -1.18 2.55 10.56
C TYR A 72 -2.21 1.78 9.71
N ALA A 73 -2.02 1.69 8.40
CA ALA A 73 -2.94 0.98 7.51
C ALA A 73 -3.01 -0.53 7.82
N LEU A 74 -1.86 -1.13 8.18
CA LEU A 74 -1.74 -2.51 8.60
C LEU A 74 -2.40 -2.76 9.97
N LEU A 75 -2.18 -1.85 10.93
CA LEU A 75 -2.75 -1.97 12.28
C LEU A 75 -4.25 -1.70 12.32
N LYS A 76 -4.78 -0.88 11.40
CA LYS A 76 -6.20 -0.52 11.31
C LYS A 76 -7.08 -1.64 10.72
N LYS A 77 -6.76 -2.91 10.99
CA LYS A 77 -7.58 -4.06 10.59
C LYS A 77 -8.98 -3.99 11.20
#